data_AF-A0A2N5B7B6-F1
#
_entry.id   AF-A0A2N5B7B6-F1
#
_cell.length_a   1.000
_cell.length_b   1.000
_cell.length_c   1.000
_cell.angle_alpha   90.00
_cell.angle_beta   90.00
_cell.angle_gamma   90.00
#
_symmetry.space_group_name_H-M   'P 1'
#
loop_
_entity.id
_entity.type
_entity.pdbx_description
1 polymer ?
#
loop_
_entity_poly.entity_id
_entity_poly.type
_entity_poly.pdbx_seq_one_letter_code
_entity_poly.pdbx_strand_id
1 'polypeptide(L)'
;MNAYLHCLSHTPLIGHFDPTQDVLDEVAEVVRAARARIEAFNPELVVLFAPDHYNGFFYDVMPPFCLGMAAEAIGDFGSLAGTLSVPKELAEACAESVLTSGIDLAVSYRMQVDHGFAQPLEFLLGGLDKYPVLPVFVNCVAPPLPTFERVRLLGEAIGRFTRGLNKRVLFLGSGGLSHQPPVPELAKVDARMADRLMGSGRDLPPEERDARTQRVVVAAERFVEDQNTLHPLNPKWDQYFLDVVEQDLVSQLDDLSNSHLSELAGKSTHEVKAWVAAFSALAAHGAYTATDRYYRPIPEWIAGFGSISAHTQR
;
A
#
# COMPACT_ATOMS: atom_id res chain seq x y z
N MET A 1 -21.77 -11.11 -7.08
CA MET A 1 -20.81 -10.28 -6.34
C MET A 1 -19.77 -9.86 -7.36
N ASN A 2 -19.74 -8.58 -7.70
CA ASN A 2 -18.90 -8.08 -8.79
C ASN A 2 -17.67 -7.33 -8.27
N ALA A 3 -17.58 -7.10 -6.96
CA ALA A 3 -16.43 -6.48 -6.32
C ALA A 3 -16.05 -7.21 -5.02
N TYR A 4 -14.75 -7.39 -4.83
CA TYR A 4 -14.12 -7.94 -3.63
C TYR A 4 -12.93 -7.05 -3.27
N LEU A 5 -12.57 -7.02 -2.00
CA LEU A 5 -11.45 -6.26 -1.49
C LEU A 5 -10.61 -7.13 -0.56
N HIS A 6 -9.29 -6.92 -0.62
CA HIS A 6 -8.38 -7.38 0.42
C HIS A 6 -7.31 -6.32 0.70
N CYS A 7 -7.11 -5.96 1.96
CA CYS A 7 -5.98 -5.13 2.37
C CYS A 7 -4.99 -5.94 3.21
N LEU A 8 -3.70 -5.65 3.05
CA LEU A 8 -2.60 -6.37 3.69
C LEU A 8 -1.40 -5.43 3.93
N SER A 9 -0.79 -5.51 5.11
CA SER A 9 0.51 -4.87 5.40
C SER A 9 1.63 -5.43 4.50
N HIS A 10 2.59 -4.60 4.08
CA HIS A 10 3.68 -4.98 3.15
C HIS A 10 5.09 -4.81 3.71
N THR A 11 5.32 -5.12 4.99
CA THR A 11 6.65 -4.90 5.58
C THR A 11 7.77 -5.57 4.75
N PRO A 12 8.84 -4.84 4.39
CA PRO A 12 9.96 -5.40 3.64
C PRO A 12 10.83 -6.35 4.48
N LEU A 13 10.53 -6.50 5.77
CA LEU A 13 11.32 -7.28 6.72
C LEU A 13 10.95 -8.77 6.79
N ILE A 14 9.86 -9.19 6.14
CA ILE A 14 9.51 -10.61 6.01
C ILE A 14 10.67 -11.36 5.37
N GLY A 15 11.17 -12.40 6.03
CA GLY A 15 12.32 -13.19 5.59
C GLY A 15 13.69 -12.58 5.87
N HIS A 16 13.75 -11.38 6.45
CA HIS A 16 15.01 -10.71 6.83
C HIS A 16 15.20 -10.64 8.34
N PHE A 17 14.15 -10.30 9.09
CA PHE A 17 14.16 -10.31 10.55
C PHE A 17 12.78 -10.70 11.05
N ASP A 18 12.57 -12.00 11.21
CA ASP A 18 11.26 -12.57 11.47
C ASP A 18 10.96 -12.76 12.96
N PRO A 19 9.67 -12.66 13.36
CA PRO A 19 9.23 -13.03 14.70
C PRO A 19 9.33 -14.54 14.94
N THR A 20 8.83 -15.00 16.09
CA THR A 20 8.78 -16.44 16.39
C THR A 20 7.99 -17.21 15.32
N GLN A 21 8.31 -18.50 15.17
CA GLN A 21 7.67 -19.37 14.17
C GLN A 21 6.14 -19.38 14.30
N ASP A 22 5.62 -19.35 15.52
CA ASP A 22 4.19 -19.34 15.80
C ASP A 22 3.49 -18.11 15.19
N VAL A 23 4.17 -16.95 15.20
CA VAL A 23 3.67 -15.71 14.58
C VAL A 23 3.76 -15.78 13.06
N LEU A 24 4.84 -16.34 12.54
CA LEU A 24 4.99 -16.58 11.10
C LEU A 24 3.90 -17.50 10.56
N ASP A 25 3.62 -18.60 11.25
CA ASP A 25 2.59 -19.57 10.88
C ASP A 25 1.20 -18.93 10.93
N GLU A 26 0.93 -18.10 11.94
CA GLU A 26 -0.31 -17.32 12.06
C GLU A 26 -0.50 -16.37 10.85
N VAL A 27 0.51 -15.57 10.51
CA VAL A 27 0.43 -14.64 9.37
C VAL A 27 0.35 -15.40 8.04
N ALA A 28 1.12 -16.48 7.88
CA ALA A 28 1.09 -17.32 6.69
C ALA A 28 -0.30 -17.93 6.46
N GLU A 29 -0.99 -18.35 7.53
CA GLU A 29 -2.35 -18.85 7.44
C GLU A 29 -3.33 -17.76 6.97
N VAL A 30 -3.23 -16.54 7.53
CA VAL A 30 -4.06 -15.40 7.11
C VAL A 30 -3.89 -15.12 5.62
N VAL A 31 -2.65 -15.05 5.14
CA VAL A 31 -2.34 -14.82 3.72
C VAL A 31 -2.83 -15.97 2.83
N ARG A 32 -2.60 -17.23 3.25
CA ARG A 32 -3.06 -18.42 2.51
C ARG A 32 -4.58 -18.47 2.38
N ALA A 33 -5.30 -18.16 3.46
CA ALA A 33 -6.75 -18.11 3.48
C ALA A 33 -7.28 -16.97 2.60
N ALA A 34 -6.66 -15.79 2.65
CA ALA A 34 -6.98 -14.66 1.77
C ALA A 34 -6.80 -15.01 0.28
N ARG A 35 -5.65 -15.61 -0.07
CA ARG A 35 -5.38 -16.09 -1.42
C ARG A 35 -6.44 -17.07 -1.91
N ALA A 36 -6.82 -18.04 -1.09
CA ALA A 36 -7.86 -19.01 -1.45
C ALA A 36 -9.22 -18.33 -1.72
N ARG A 37 -9.60 -17.32 -0.93
CA ARG A 37 -10.83 -16.53 -1.15
C ARG A 37 -10.74 -15.71 -2.44
N ILE A 38 -9.60 -15.09 -2.73
CA ILE A 38 -9.38 -14.32 -3.96
C ILE A 38 -9.42 -15.25 -5.19
N GLU A 39 -8.79 -16.42 -5.13
CA GLU A 39 -8.84 -17.42 -6.20
C GLU A 39 -10.28 -17.90 -6.44
N ALA A 40 -11.06 -18.11 -5.38
CA ALA A 40 -12.48 -18.45 -5.48
C ALA A 40 -13.34 -17.31 -6.07
N PHE A 41 -13.01 -16.05 -5.76
CA PHE A 41 -13.65 -14.87 -6.38
C PHE A 41 -13.32 -14.75 -7.87
N ASN A 42 -12.15 -15.25 -8.28
CA ASN A 42 -11.69 -15.32 -9.67
C ASN A 42 -11.72 -13.95 -10.39
N PRO A 43 -10.89 -12.98 -9.96
CA PRO A 43 -10.94 -11.61 -10.48
C PRO A 43 -10.59 -11.54 -11.97
N GLU A 44 -11.24 -10.61 -12.66
CA GLU A 44 -10.97 -10.27 -14.07
C GLU A 44 -10.16 -8.98 -14.20
N LEU A 45 -10.08 -8.22 -13.12
CA LEU A 45 -9.32 -6.98 -12.99
C LEU A 45 -8.92 -6.81 -11.52
N VAL A 46 -7.68 -6.42 -11.29
CA VAL A 46 -7.17 -5.99 -9.99
C VAL A 46 -6.92 -4.48 -10.05
N VAL A 47 -7.35 -3.75 -9.04
CA VAL A 47 -6.94 -2.36 -8.80
C VAL A 47 -6.12 -2.37 -7.51
N LEU A 48 -4.84 -2.04 -7.62
CA LEU A 48 -3.90 -2.08 -6.50
C LEU A 48 -3.53 -0.66 -6.10
N PHE A 49 -3.97 -0.25 -4.92
CA PHE A 49 -3.53 0.97 -4.25
C PHE A 49 -2.34 0.66 -3.36
N ALA A 50 -1.21 1.31 -3.60
CA ALA A 50 0.00 1.11 -2.82
C ALA A 50 0.88 2.37 -2.80
N PRO A 51 1.70 2.56 -1.76
CA PRO A 51 2.78 3.53 -1.77
C PRO A 51 4.01 3.02 -2.55
N ASP A 52 5.02 3.88 -2.65
CA ASP A 52 6.38 3.56 -3.08
C ASP A 52 7.35 4.25 -2.10
N HIS A 53 8.50 3.63 -1.86
CA HIS A 53 9.43 4.01 -0.81
C HIS A 53 10.72 4.63 -1.38
N TYR A 54 10.61 5.55 -2.33
CA TYR A 54 11.77 6.14 -3.04
C TYR A 54 12.53 5.13 -3.89
N ASN A 55 11.77 4.37 -4.69
CA ASN A 55 12.29 3.39 -5.63
C ASN A 55 11.77 3.71 -7.05
N GLY A 56 10.48 3.99 -7.18
CA GLY A 56 9.84 4.48 -8.40
C GLY A 56 9.50 5.97 -8.38
N PHE A 57 9.24 6.54 -7.20
CA PHE A 57 8.80 7.94 -7.05
C PHE A 57 9.76 8.73 -6.16
N PHE A 58 10.20 9.90 -6.64
CA PHE A 58 11.22 10.73 -5.98
C PHE A 58 10.80 12.20 -5.99
N TYR A 59 11.56 13.07 -5.32
CA TYR A 59 11.28 14.50 -5.27
C TYR A 59 11.58 15.25 -6.58
N ASP A 60 12.20 14.59 -7.58
CA ASP A 60 12.29 15.15 -8.94
C ASP A 60 10.89 15.41 -9.53
N VAL A 61 9.97 14.46 -9.32
CA VAL A 61 8.53 14.60 -9.54
C VAL A 61 7.78 13.70 -8.56
N MET A 62 7.15 14.29 -7.54
CA MET A 62 6.34 13.58 -6.54
C MET A 62 4.85 13.98 -6.63
N PRO A 63 4.02 13.25 -7.40
CA PRO A 63 2.59 13.51 -7.44
C PRO A 63 1.89 12.96 -6.19
N PRO A 64 0.71 13.47 -5.79
CA PRO A 64 -0.09 12.85 -4.74
C PRO A 64 -0.60 11.45 -5.15
N PHE A 65 -0.94 11.30 -6.44
CA PHE A 65 -1.48 10.07 -7.02
C PHE A 65 -0.90 9.84 -8.42
N CYS A 66 -0.65 8.58 -8.79
CA CYS A 66 -0.25 8.22 -10.16
C CYS A 66 -0.83 6.88 -10.59
N LEU A 67 -1.37 6.78 -11.81
CA LEU A 67 -1.84 5.53 -12.41
C LEU A 67 -0.85 5.05 -13.50
N GLY A 68 -0.44 3.79 -13.42
CA GLY A 68 0.46 3.19 -14.41
C GLY A 68 -0.29 2.69 -15.64
N MET A 69 0.19 3.08 -16.82
CA MET A 69 -0.18 2.53 -18.13
C MET A 69 0.72 1.36 -18.53
N ALA A 70 1.89 1.29 -17.91
CA ALA A 70 2.80 0.15 -17.84
C ALA A 70 3.58 0.25 -16.53
N ALA A 71 3.90 -0.88 -15.91
CA ALA A 71 4.61 -0.92 -14.64
C ALA A 71 5.60 -2.09 -14.56
N GLU A 72 6.74 -1.85 -13.89
CA GLU A 72 7.79 -2.84 -13.63
C GLU A 72 8.18 -2.81 -12.14
N ALA A 73 8.06 -3.96 -11.49
CA ALA A 73 8.53 -4.17 -10.12
C ALA A 73 10.05 -4.33 -10.10
N ILE A 74 10.72 -3.62 -9.20
CA ILE A 74 12.19 -3.56 -9.16
C ILE A 74 12.85 -4.71 -8.37
N GLY A 75 12.08 -5.46 -7.59
CA GLY A 75 12.57 -6.57 -6.75
C GLY A 75 13.46 -6.14 -5.58
N ASP A 76 13.14 -5.02 -4.92
CA ASP A 76 13.80 -4.65 -3.68
C ASP A 76 13.41 -5.59 -2.53
N PHE A 77 14.30 -5.72 -1.53
CA PHE A 77 14.11 -6.58 -0.36
C PHE A 77 13.82 -8.06 -0.68
N GLY A 78 14.19 -8.54 -1.87
CA GLY A 78 13.93 -9.93 -2.29
C GLY A 78 12.50 -10.19 -2.74
N SER A 79 11.69 -9.14 -2.92
CA SER A 79 10.38 -9.26 -3.59
C SER A 79 10.54 -9.61 -5.08
N LEU A 80 9.45 -10.05 -5.72
CA LEU A 80 9.47 -10.32 -7.16
C LEU A 80 9.85 -9.06 -7.98
N ALA A 81 10.76 -9.25 -8.94
CA ALA A 81 11.04 -8.29 -10.00
C ALA A 81 10.33 -8.70 -11.30
N GLY A 82 9.90 -7.72 -12.09
CA GLY A 82 9.36 -7.97 -13.43
C GLY A 82 8.15 -7.12 -13.80
N THR A 83 7.61 -7.37 -14.98
CA THR A 83 6.51 -6.59 -15.56
C THR A 83 5.17 -6.96 -14.92
N LEU A 84 4.38 -5.94 -14.56
CA LEU A 84 2.98 -6.12 -14.18
C LEU A 84 2.11 -6.19 -15.44
N SER A 85 1.09 -7.03 -15.43
CA SER A 85 0.13 -7.16 -16.53
C SER A 85 -0.86 -5.99 -16.55
N VAL A 86 -0.44 -4.82 -17.02
CA VAL A 86 -1.29 -3.62 -17.05
C VAL A 86 -2.15 -3.59 -18.33
N PRO A 87 -3.50 -3.59 -18.25
CA PRO A 87 -4.37 -3.43 -19.41
C PRO A 87 -4.40 -1.96 -19.84
N LYS A 88 -3.44 -1.56 -20.66
CA LYS A 88 -3.14 -0.16 -21.01
C LYS A 88 -4.37 0.66 -21.42
N GLU A 89 -5.18 0.18 -22.37
CA GLU A 89 -6.35 0.93 -22.86
C GLU A 89 -7.39 1.15 -21.75
N LEU A 90 -7.51 0.19 -20.83
CA LEU A 90 -8.40 0.31 -19.68
C LEU A 90 -7.83 1.29 -18.64
N ALA A 91 -6.52 1.31 -18.44
CA ALA A 91 -5.85 2.26 -17.57
C ALA A 91 -6.00 3.71 -18.11
N GLU A 92 -5.87 3.90 -19.42
CA GLU A 92 -6.11 5.19 -20.09
C GLU A 92 -7.56 5.67 -19.88
N ALA A 93 -8.55 4.80 -20.12
CA ALA A 93 -9.96 5.11 -19.89
C ALA A 93 -10.27 5.41 -18.40
N CYS A 94 -9.62 4.69 -17.48
CA CYS A 94 -9.73 4.96 -16.05
C CYS A 94 -9.18 6.35 -15.71
N ALA A 95 -8.00 6.71 -16.23
CA ALA A 95 -7.41 8.03 -15.99
C ALA A 95 -8.29 9.17 -16.51
N GLU A 96 -8.85 9.04 -17.71
CA GLU A 96 -9.79 10.01 -18.28
C GLU A 96 -11.04 10.17 -17.41
N SER A 97 -11.61 9.06 -16.92
CA SER A 97 -12.78 9.07 -16.04
C SER A 97 -12.50 9.74 -14.68
N VAL A 98 -11.32 9.49 -14.09
CA VAL A 98 -10.90 10.09 -12.82
C VAL A 98 -10.66 11.59 -12.97
N LEU A 99 -9.97 12.02 -14.03
CA LEU A 99 -9.78 13.44 -14.34
C LEU A 99 -11.11 14.16 -14.57
N THR A 100 -12.03 13.53 -15.32
CA THR A 100 -13.39 14.05 -15.54
C THR A 100 -14.19 14.18 -14.24
N SER A 101 -13.87 13.37 -13.23
CA SER A 101 -14.47 13.43 -11.90
C SER A 101 -13.86 14.52 -11.00
N GLY A 102 -12.91 15.33 -11.50
CA GLY A 102 -12.31 16.45 -10.76
C GLY A 102 -11.13 16.06 -9.85
N ILE A 103 -10.48 14.91 -10.11
CA ILE A 103 -9.30 14.47 -9.37
C ILE A 103 -8.08 14.55 -10.29
N ASP A 104 -7.13 15.43 -9.95
CA ASP A 104 -5.83 15.50 -10.63
C ASP A 104 -5.04 14.21 -10.38
N LEU A 105 -4.88 13.41 -11.43
CA LEU A 105 -4.20 12.12 -11.40
C LEU A 105 -3.03 12.15 -12.39
N ALA A 106 -1.80 11.94 -11.90
CA ALA A 106 -0.65 11.75 -12.78
C ALA A 106 -0.75 10.38 -13.48
N VAL A 107 -0.12 10.25 -14.64
CA VAL A 107 -0.03 8.98 -15.37
C VAL A 107 1.41 8.67 -15.70
N SER A 108 1.78 7.39 -15.68
CA SER A 108 3.11 6.94 -16.08
C SER A 108 3.04 5.78 -17.06
N TYR A 109 3.73 5.91 -18.19
CA TYR A 109 3.87 4.85 -19.21
C TYR A 109 5.11 3.98 -18.99
N ARG A 110 5.78 4.15 -17.85
CA ARG A 110 7.01 3.44 -17.48
C ARG A 110 7.15 3.43 -15.95
N MET A 111 6.05 3.13 -15.24
CA MET A 111 6.04 3.19 -13.78
C MET A 111 7.01 2.15 -13.23
N GLN A 112 7.92 2.56 -12.36
CA GLN A 112 8.66 1.62 -11.54
C GLN A 112 7.93 1.53 -10.20
N VAL A 113 7.83 0.32 -9.66
CA VAL A 113 7.19 0.05 -8.37
C VAL A 113 8.06 -0.86 -7.53
N ASP A 114 7.92 -0.79 -6.21
CA ASP A 114 8.70 -1.57 -5.26
C ASP A 114 7.88 -2.67 -4.57
N HIS A 115 8.44 -3.23 -3.50
CA HIS A 115 7.80 -4.25 -2.66
C HIS A 115 6.38 -3.88 -2.20
N GLY A 116 6.04 -2.59 -2.07
CA GLY A 116 4.69 -2.15 -1.73
C GLY A 116 3.64 -2.60 -2.76
N PHE A 117 4.05 -2.77 -4.02
CA PHE A 117 3.23 -3.35 -5.08
C PHE A 117 3.51 -4.84 -5.28
N ALA A 118 4.77 -5.26 -5.25
CA ALA A 118 5.15 -6.62 -5.60
C ALA A 118 4.65 -7.66 -4.57
N GLN A 119 4.80 -7.39 -3.27
CA GLN A 119 4.42 -8.33 -2.21
C GLN A 119 2.93 -8.70 -2.22
N PRO A 120 1.95 -7.77 -2.26
CA PRO A 120 0.55 -8.18 -2.30
C PRO A 120 0.20 -8.99 -3.55
N LEU A 121 0.81 -8.70 -4.71
CA LEU A 121 0.60 -9.50 -5.93
C LEU A 121 1.21 -10.91 -5.78
N GLU A 122 2.41 -11.02 -5.23
CA GLU A 122 3.07 -12.29 -4.96
C GLU A 122 2.29 -13.13 -3.93
N PHE A 123 2.00 -12.56 -2.77
CA PHE A 123 1.42 -13.28 -1.64
C PHE A 123 -0.04 -13.65 -1.88
N LEU A 124 -0.85 -12.71 -2.41
CA LEU A 124 -2.29 -12.90 -2.54
C LEU A 124 -2.69 -13.49 -3.89
N LEU A 125 -1.95 -13.19 -4.97
CA LEU A 125 -2.29 -13.64 -6.32
C LEU A 125 -1.37 -14.76 -6.79
N GLY A 126 -0.12 -14.81 -6.33
CA GLY A 126 0.87 -15.80 -6.74
C GLY A 126 1.75 -15.40 -7.91
N GLY A 127 1.80 -14.11 -8.24
CA GLY A 127 2.66 -13.59 -9.31
C GLY A 127 2.27 -12.18 -9.76
N LEU A 128 3.21 -11.47 -10.41
CA LEU A 128 3.03 -10.10 -10.87
C LEU A 128 2.13 -9.96 -12.10
N ASP A 129 2.03 -11.02 -12.90
CA ASP A 129 1.38 -11.02 -14.22
C ASP A 129 0.16 -11.95 -14.32
N LYS A 130 -0.25 -12.59 -13.21
CA LYS A 130 -1.35 -13.56 -13.18
C LYS A 130 -2.71 -12.96 -13.55
N TYR A 131 -2.96 -11.70 -13.17
CA TYR A 131 -4.20 -10.99 -13.46
C TYR A 131 -3.91 -9.59 -14.04
N PRO A 132 -4.81 -9.03 -14.86
CA PRO A 132 -4.72 -7.64 -15.28
C PRO A 132 -4.77 -6.70 -14.06
N VAL A 133 -3.79 -5.79 -13.93
CA VAL A 133 -3.65 -4.89 -12.77
C VAL A 133 -3.66 -3.43 -13.20
N LEU A 134 -4.46 -2.60 -12.54
CA LEU A 134 -4.34 -1.13 -12.54
C LEU A 134 -3.52 -0.71 -11.31
N PRO A 135 -2.20 -0.42 -11.45
CA PRO A 135 -1.37 0.01 -10.34
C PRO A 135 -1.58 1.51 -10.06
N VAL A 136 -2.08 1.81 -8.86
CA VAL A 136 -2.37 3.17 -8.40
C VAL A 136 -1.43 3.51 -7.24
N PHE A 137 -0.46 4.37 -7.53
CA PHE A 137 0.40 4.96 -6.51
C PHE A 137 -0.38 5.99 -5.69
N VAL A 138 -0.27 5.88 -4.37
CA VAL A 138 -0.74 6.86 -3.40
C VAL A 138 0.46 7.35 -2.60
N ASN A 139 0.78 8.64 -2.69
CA ASN A 139 1.90 9.20 -1.93
C ASN A 139 1.61 9.15 -0.42
N CYS A 140 2.29 8.24 0.27
CA CYS A 140 2.19 8.08 1.72
C CYS A 140 3.50 8.43 2.44
N VAL A 141 4.56 8.73 1.69
CA VAL A 141 5.93 8.80 2.22
C VAL A 141 6.48 10.22 2.16
N ALA A 142 6.27 10.94 1.06
CA ALA A 142 6.96 12.18 0.77
C ALA A 142 6.05 13.41 0.94
N PRO A 143 6.24 14.26 1.97
CA PRO A 143 5.46 15.49 2.11
C PRO A 143 5.63 16.43 0.91
N PRO A 144 4.58 17.16 0.49
CA PRO A 144 3.23 17.17 1.06
C PRO A 144 2.41 15.92 0.71
N LEU A 145 1.70 15.38 1.72
CA LEU A 145 0.87 14.18 1.58
C LEU A 145 -0.59 14.57 1.26
N PRO A 146 -1.33 13.78 0.47
CA PRO A 146 -2.77 13.96 0.29
C PRO A 146 -3.51 13.76 1.63
N THR A 147 -4.65 14.42 1.80
CA THR A 147 -5.56 14.21 2.95
C THR A 147 -6.36 12.91 2.76
N PHE A 148 -6.97 12.40 3.83
CA PHE A 148 -7.89 11.27 3.74
C PHE A 148 -9.06 11.54 2.80
N GLU A 149 -9.63 12.75 2.85
CA GLU A 149 -10.70 13.16 1.94
C GLU A 149 -10.30 13.01 0.48
N ARG A 150 -9.11 13.50 0.09
CA ARG A 150 -8.62 13.40 -1.29
C ARG A 150 -8.41 11.96 -1.73
N VAL A 151 -7.94 11.10 -0.83
CA VAL A 151 -7.73 9.67 -1.07
C VAL A 151 -9.06 8.93 -1.20
N ARG A 152 -10.05 9.23 -0.35
CA ARG A 152 -11.41 8.70 -0.43
C ARG A 152 -12.04 9.07 -1.78
N LEU A 153 -11.98 10.34 -2.17
CA LEU A 153 -12.53 10.81 -3.44
C LEU A 153 -11.86 10.15 -4.67
N LEU A 154 -10.55 9.90 -4.63
CA LEU A 154 -9.85 9.10 -5.65
C LEU A 154 -10.42 7.68 -5.72
N GLY A 155 -10.51 7.01 -4.57
CA GLY A 155 -11.05 5.65 -4.47
C GLY A 155 -12.46 5.56 -5.03
N GLU A 156 -13.36 6.47 -4.64
CA GLU A 156 -14.72 6.52 -5.16
C GLU A 156 -14.77 6.76 -6.68
N ALA A 157 -13.90 7.61 -7.23
CA ALA A 157 -13.86 7.87 -8.67
C ALA A 157 -13.48 6.61 -9.46
N ILE A 158 -12.44 5.89 -9.01
CA ILE A 158 -12.03 4.61 -9.61
C ILE A 158 -13.10 3.52 -9.38
N GLY A 159 -13.73 3.49 -8.22
CA GLY A 159 -14.84 2.60 -7.91
C GLY A 159 -16.04 2.81 -8.85
N ARG A 160 -16.44 4.06 -9.10
CA ARG A 160 -17.50 4.40 -10.06
C ARG A 160 -17.15 3.97 -11.49
N PHE A 161 -15.92 4.21 -11.93
CA PHE A 161 -15.43 3.75 -13.23
C PHE A 161 -15.51 2.22 -13.36
N THR A 162 -14.93 1.50 -12.40
CA THR A 162 -14.85 0.04 -12.43
C THR A 162 -16.21 -0.65 -12.29
N ARG A 163 -17.16 -0.04 -11.58
CA ARG A 163 -18.56 -0.51 -11.51
C ARG A 163 -19.22 -0.59 -12.89
N GLY A 164 -18.84 0.30 -13.82
CA GLY A 164 -19.35 0.32 -15.19
C GLY A 164 -18.80 -0.79 -16.10
N LEU A 165 -17.76 -1.52 -15.69
CA LEU A 165 -17.04 -2.45 -16.57
C LEU A 165 -17.67 -3.84 -16.71
N ASN A 166 -18.69 -4.16 -15.90
CA ASN A 166 -19.28 -5.51 -15.80
C ASN A 166 -18.21 -6.62 -15.65
N LYS A 167 -17.25 -6.39 -14.75
CA LYS A 167 -16.15 -7.32 -14.41
C LYS A 167 -16.20 -7.69 -12.93
N ARG A 168 -15.63 -8.84 -12.58
CA ARG A 168 -15.26 -9.17 -11.19
C ARG A 168 -13.98 -8.40 -10.83
N VAL A 169 -14.12 -7.32 -10.07
CA VAL A 169 -13.03 -6.41 -9.72
C VAL A 169 -12.53 -6.72 -8.32
N LEU A 170 -11.23 -6.95 -8.18
CA LEU A 170 -10.54 -7.04 -6.89
C LEU A 170 -9.87 -5.70 -6.58
N PHE A 171 -10.17 -5.13 -5.42
CA PHE A 171 -9.44 -3.99 -4.87
C PHE A 171 -8.39 -4.49 -3.88
N LEU A 172 -7.15 -4.05 -4.04
CA LEU A 172 -6.07 -4.31 -3.09
C LEU A 172 -5.60 -3.00 -2.47
N GLY A 173 -5.52 -2.97 -1.14
CA GLY A 173 -4.90 -1.89 -0.37
C GLY A 173 -3.63 -2.41 0.31
N SER A 174 -2.48 -1.85 -0.04
CA SER A 174 -1.18 -2.30 0.46
C SER A 174 -0.62 -1.32 1.50
N GLY A 175 -0.15 -1.85 2.63
CA GLY A 175 0.65 -1.10 3.63
C GLY A 175 0.03 -1.00 5.01
N GLY A 176 0.55 -0.10 5.83
CA GLY A 176 0.07 0.15 7.19
C GLY A 176 0.49 -0.92 8.21
N LEU A 177 -0.03 -0.90 9.44
CA LEU A 177 -0.83 0.16 10.06
C LEU A 177 0.10 1.15 10.78
N SER A 178 0.04 1.31 12.09
CA SER A 178 1.00 2.13 12.83
C SER A 178 2.43 1.63 12.66
N HIS A 179 3.33 2.51 12.24
CA HIS A 179 4.77 2.26 12.19
C HIS A 179 5.58 3.49 11.75
N GLN A 180 6.90 3.44 11.98
CA GLN A 180 7.86 4.39 11.44
C GLN A 180 9.28 3.79 11.32
N PRO A 181 9.56 3.01 10.26
CA PRO A 181 10.93 2.61 9.91
C PRO A 181 11.81 3.83 9.57
N PRO A 182 13.15 3.66 9.48
CA PRO A 182 14.09 4.74 9.18
C PRO A 182 14.00 5.19 7.71
N VAL A 183 12.91 5.89 7.37
CA VAL A 183 12.73 6.52 6.06
C VAL A 183 13.38 7.92 6.08
N PRO A 184 14.27 8.23 5.13
CA PRO A 184 14.95 9.53 5.09
C PRO A 184 13.97 10.67 4.75
N GLU A 185 14.09 11.79 5.49
CA GLU A 185 13.31 13.01 5.23
C GLU A 185 14.19 14.04 4.54
N LEU A 186 13.76 14.55 3.37
CA LEU A 186 14.57 15.51 2.57
C LEU A 186 15.08 16.71 3.38
N ALA A 187 14.28 17.22 4.31
CA ALA A 187 14.65 18.36 5.15
C ALA A 187 15.71 18.06 6.23
N LYS A 188 16.05 16.79 6.47
CA LYS A 188 16.90 16.34 7.58
C LYS A 188 18.14 15.55 7.14
N VAL A 189 18.37 15.43 5.84
CA VAL A 189 19.45 14.60 5.29
C VAL A 189 20.60 15.44 4.75
N ASP A 190 21.77 14.82 4.62
CA ASP A 190 22.92 15.46 3.98
C ASP A 190 22.71 15.63 2.45
N ALA A 191 23.62 16.34 1.80
CA ALA A 191 23.53 16.64 0.36
C ALA A 191 23.53 15.39 -0.52
N ARG A 192 24.23 14.32 -0.12
CA ARG A 192 24.29 13.07 -0.90
C ARG A 192 22.93 12.37 -0.86
N MET A 193 22.35 12.24 0.32
CA MET A 193 21.04 11.61 0.50
C MET A 193 19.92 12.49 -0.08
N ALA A 194 20.04 13.82 0.00
CA ALA A 194 19.11 14.73 -0.68
C ALA A 194 19.11 14.50 -2.20
N ASP A 195 20.29 14.36 -2.82
CA ASP A 195 20.42 14.03 -4.24
C ASP A 195 19.78 12.68 -4.59
N ARG A 196 19.99 11.65 -3.75
CA ARG A 196 19.33 10.34 -3.91
C ARG A 196 17.81 10.48 -3.89
N LEU A 197 17.27 11.26 -2.95
CA LEU A 197 15.84 11.53 -2.83
C LEU A 197 15.27 12.41 -3.96
N MET A 198 16.13 13.18 -4.66
CA MET A 198 15.78 13.96 -5.84
C MET A 198 16.01 13.20 -7.16
N GLY A 199 16.03 11.85 -7.11
CA GLY A 199 15.94 11.00 -8.29
C GLY A 199 17.21 10.23 -8.63
N SER A 200 18.38 10.62 -8.10
CA SER A 200 19.63 9.85 -8.36
C SER A 200 19.64 8.49 -7.63
N GLY A 201 18.68 8.25 -6.73
CA GLY A 201 18.45 6.97 -6.06
C GLY A 201 17.68 5.94 -6.90
N ARG A 202 17.25 6.29 -8.11
CA ARG A 202 16.54 5.35 -9.01
C ARG A 202 17.43 4.18 -9.44
N ASP A 203 18.68 4.49 -9.76
CA ASP A 203 19.67 3.52 -10.22
C ASP A 203 20.80 3.34 -9.19
N LEU A 204 20.44 2.86 -7.99
CA LEU A 204 21.44 2.57 -6.96
C LEU A 204 22.35 1.40 -7.37
N PRO A 205 23.65 1.42 -7.04
CA PRO A 205 24.48 0.22 -7.10
C PRO A 205 23.94 -0.88 -6.16
N PRO A 206 24.13 -2.17 -6.48
CA PRO A 206 23.71 -3.28 -5.61
C PRO A 206 24.17 -3.14 -4.15
N GLU A 207 25.44 -2.76 -3.93
CA GLU A 207 25.98 -2.56 -2.59
C GLU A 207 25.25 -1.45 -1.80
N GLU A 208 24.80 -0.38 -2.46
CA GLU A 208 24.02 0.68 -1.79
C GLU A 208 22.58 0.22 -1.50
N ARG A 209 22.00 -0.64 -2.33
CA ARG A 209 20.71 -1.29 -2.04
C ARG A 209 20.82 -2.22 -0.84
N ASP A 210 21.85 -3.07 -0.81
CA ASP A 210 22.09 -3.99 0.31
C ASP A 210 22.33 -3.21 1.62
N ALA A 211 23.11 -2.13 1.56
CA ALA A 211 23.32 -1.23 2.70
C ALA A 211 22.02 -0.53 3.15
N ARG A 212 21.10 -0.23 2.22
CA ARG A 212 19.76 0.29 2.57
C ARG A 212 18.94 -0.78 3.27
N THR A 213 18.91 -2.02 2.77
CA THR A 213 18.22 -3.14 3.41
C THR A 213 18.75 -3.40 4.81
N GLN A 214 20.08 -3.51 4.97
CA GLN A 214 20.69 -3.77 6.27
C GLN A 214 20.39 -2.66 7.30
N ARG A 215 20.27 -1.40 6.88
CA ARG A 215 19.88 -0.30 7.78
C ARG A 215 18.48 -0.49 8.37
N VAL A 216 17.53 -1.01 7.58
CA VAL A 216 16.17 -1.28 8.05
C VAL A 216 16.17 -2.49 9.00
N VAL A 217 16.91 -3.55 8.66
CA VAL A 217 17.08 -4.74 9.52
C VAL A 217 17.67 -4.37 10.89
N VAL A 218 18.79 -3.62 10.90
CA VAL A 218 19.43 -3.18 12.15
C VAL A 218 18.51 -2.26 12.97
N ALA A 219 17.68 -1.45 12.31
CA ALA A 219 16.70 -0.63 13.02
C ALA A 219 15.62 -1.50 13.70
N ALA A 220 15.20 -2.59 13.06
CA ALA A 220 14.24 -3.53 13.62
C ALA A 220 14.82 -4.31 14.80
N GLU A 221 16.06 -4.81 14.69
CA GLU A 221 16.79 -5.45 15.79
C GLU A 221 16.84 -4.54 17.03
N ARG A 222 17.26 -3.28 16.84
CA ARG A 222 17.31 -2.27 17.91
C ARG A 222 15.94 -1.93 18.47
N PHE A 223 14.90 -1.97 17.64
CA PHE A 223 13.54 -1.71 18.08
C PHE A 223 13.02 -2.83 18.97
N VAL A 224 13.31 -4.09 18.65
CA VAL A 224 13.00 -5.24 19.52
C VAL A 224 13.71 -5.13 20.86
N GLU A 225 14.98 -4.74 20.87
CA GLU A 225 15.75 -4.54 22.11
C GLU A 225 15.23 -3.36 22.95
N ASP A 226 14.93 -2.23 22.30
CA ASP A 226 14.39 -1.02 22.93
C ASP A 226 13.35 -0.36 22.02
N GLN A 227 12.09 -0.45 22.44
CA GLN A 227 10.94 0.12 21.73
C GLN A 227 10.93 1.66 21.70
N ASN A 228 11.88 2.34 22.35
CA ASN A 228 12.04 3.80 22.26
C ASN A 228 12.98 4.24 21.13
N THR A 229 13.59 3.31 20.40
CA THR A 229 14.52 3.63 19.30
C THR A 229 13.80 4.15 18.04
N LEU A 230 12.51 3.84 17.89
CA LEU A 230 11.63 4.31 16.81
C LEU A 230 10.30 4.81 17.38
N HIS A 231 9.44 5.35 16.51
CA HIS A 231 8.08 5.68 16.91
C HIS A 231 7.35 4.38 17.34
N PRO A 232 6.72 4.34 18.52
CA PRO A 232 6.06 3.13 18.99
C PRO A 232 4.90 2.75 18.08
N LEU A 233 4.64 1.45 17.97
CA LEU A 233 3.41 0.92 17.41
C LEU A 233 2.23 1.37 18.28
N ASN A 234 1.09 1.62 17.66
CA ASN A 234 -0.13 2.09 18.33
C ASN A 234 -1.32 1.15 18.06
N PRO A 235 -1.43 0.03 18.81
CA PRO A 235 -2.54 -0.89 18.70
C PRO A 235 -3.93 -0.28 18.89
N LYS A 236 -4.05 0.81 19.66
CA LYS A 236 -5.35 1.48 19.85
C LYS A 236 -5.78 2.20 18.57
N TRP A 237 -4.85 2.92 17.94
CA TRP A 237 -5.09 3.52 16.63
C TRP A 237 -5.38 2.45 15.58
N ASP A 238 -4.59 1.39 15.54
CA ASP A 238 -4.74 0.33 14.53
C ASP A 238 -6.11 -0.34 14.61
N GLN A 239 -6.56 -0.69 15.82
CA GLN A 239 -7.89 -1.26 16.02
C GLN A 239 -9.00 -0.26 15.69
N TYR A 240 -8.85 1.02 16.06
CA TYR A 240 -9.80 2.07 15.66
C TYR A 240 -9.89 2.22 14.14
N PHE A 241 -8.75 2.25 13.44
CA PHE A 241 -8.73 2.34 11.99
C PHE A 241 -9.43 1.13 11.34
N LEU A 242 -9.17 -0.07 11.84
CA LEU A 242 -9.85 -1.29 11.38
C LEU A 242 -11.36 -1.24 11.65
N ASP A 243 -11.79 -0.74 12.81
CA ASP A 243 -13.22 -0.55 13.13
C ASP A 243 -13.88 0.43 12.15
N VAL A 244 -13.18 1.51 11.78
CA VAL A 244 -13.67 2.53 10.84
C VAL A 244 -13.90 1.95 9.45
N VAL A 245 -12.92 1.20 8.90
CA VAL A 245 -13.07 0.59 7.57
C VAL A 245 -14.01 -0.61 7.58
N GLU A 246 -14.14 -1.32 8.70
CA GLU A 246 -15.07 -2.46 8.83
C GLU A 246 -16.54 -1.99 8.81
N GLN A 247 -16.81 -0.81 9.38
CA GLN A 247 -18.16 -0.26 9.57
C GLN A 247 -18.60 0.75 8.49
N ASP A 248 -17.82 0.93 7.42
CA ASP A 248 -18.08 1.94 6.39
C ASP A 248 -18.15 3.37 6.91
N LEU A 249 -17.22 3.71 7.83
CA LEU A 249 -17.13 5.01 8.48
C LEU A 249 -15.92 5.83 7.99
N VAL A 250 -15.38 5.51 6.81
CA VAL A 250 -14.11 6.08 6.29
C VAL A 250 -14.10 7.61 6.22
N SER A 251 -15.26 8.25 6.04
CA SER A 251 -15.40 9.71 6.04
C SER A 251 -15.08 10.36 7.39
N GLN A 252 -15.10 9.61 8.50
CA GLN A 252 -14.66 10.12 9.81
C GLN A 252 -13.17 10.48 9.83
N LEU A 253 -12.37 9.93 8.90
CA LEU A 253 -10.96 10.24 8.78
C LEU A 253 -10.70 11.54 8.01
N ASP A 254 -11.70 12.12 7.33
CA ASP A 254 -11.50 13.29 6.46
C ASP A 254 -10.97 14.51 7.24
N ASP A 255 -11.37 14.66 8.50
CA ASP A 255 -10.92 15.74 9.39
C ASP A 255 -9.57 15.46 10.08
N LEU A 256 -9.04 14.24 9.95
CA LEU A 256 -7.77 13.85 10.57
C LEU A 256 -6.59 14.43 9.79
N SER A 257 -5.91 15.41 10.40
CA SER A 257 -4.75 16.06 9.77
C SER A 257 -3.54 15.13 9.66
N ASN A 258 -2.73 15.34 8.63
CA ASN A 258 -1.53 14.53 8.40
C ASN A 258 -0.51 14.62 9.55
N SER A 259 -0.37 15.81 10.16
CA SER A 259 0.53 16.00 11.31
C SER A 259 0.02 15.24 12.53
N HIS A 260 -1.28 15.33 12.82
CA HIS A 260 -1.85 14.63 13.96
C HIS A 260 -1.73 13.11 13.81
N LEU A 261 -2.00 12.58 12.61
CA LEU A 261 -1.81 11.15 12.33
C LEU A 261 -0.34 10.71 12.51
N SER A 262 0.61 11.53 12.04
CA SER A 262 2.05 11.22 12.18
C SER A 262 2.50 11.18 13.64
N GLU A 263 1.97 12.06 14.48
CA GLU A 263 2.21 12.08 15.93
C GLU A 263 1.52 10.91 16.65
N LEU A 264 0.34 10.50 16.15
CA LEU A 264 -0.45 9.46 16.77
C LEU A 264 0.13 8.06 16.51
N ALA A 265 0.56 7.78 15.28
CA ALA A 265 0.83 6.41 14.84
C ALA A 265 2.10 6.26 13.98
N GLY A 266 2.94 7.29 13.93
CA GLY A 266 4.19 7.30 13.18
C GLY A 266 4.00 7.74 11.73
N LYS A 267 5.07 8.23 11.09
CA LYS A 267 5.02 8.81 9.74
C LYS A 267 4.74 7.81 8.63
N SER A 268 4.99 6.52 8.83
CA SER A 268 4.68 5.52 7.80
C SER A 268 3.25 4.99 7.90
N THR A 269 2.52 5.34 8.97
CA THR A 269 1.08 5.00 9.09
C THR A 269 0.24 5.61 7.96
N HIS A 270 0.73 6.63 7.24
CA HIS A 270 -0.01 7.23 6.12
C HIS A 270 -0.35 6.23 5.02
N GLU A 271 0.33 5.09 4.95
CA GLU A 271 0.01 3.99 4.05
C GLU A 271 -1.40 3.43 4.21
N VAL A 272 -2.04 3.62 5.39
CA VAL A 272 -3.46 3.29 5.57
C VAL A 272 -4.39 4.06 4.62
N LYS A 273 -3.89 5.13 3.97
CA LYS A 273 -4.59 5.81 2.87
C LYS A 273 -4.81 4.89 1.66
N ALA A 274 -3.89 3.98 1.35
CA ALA A 274 -4.12 3.00 0.30
C ALA A 274 -5.33 2.11 0.61
N TRP A 275 -5.54 1.78 1.89
CA TRP A 275 -6.71 1.03 2.35
C TRP A 275 -7.98 1.88 2.24
N VAL A 276 -7.93 3.15 2.65
CA VAL A 276 -9.06 4.08 2.47
C VAL A 276 -9.46 4.19 1.01
N ALA A 277 -8.51 4.33 0.07
CA ALA A 277 -8.81 4.34 -1.35
C ALA A 277 -9.49 3.03 -1.82
N ALA A 278 -8.98 1.88 -1.39
CA ALA A 278 -9.55 0.57 -1.72
C ALA A 278 -10.99 0.41 -1.18
N PHE A 279 -11.23 0.72 0.10
CA PHE A 279 -12.56 0.64 0.72
C PHE A 279 -13.54 1.63 0.10
N SER A 280 -13.10 2.84 -0.23
CA SER A 280 -13.93 3.84 -0.92
C SER A 280 -14.29 3.40 -2.35
N ALA A 281 -13.36 2.72 -3.03
CA ALA A 281 -13.63 2.13 -4.34
C ALA A 281 -14.65 0.98 -4.24
N LEU A 282 -14.54 0.12 -3.22
CA LEU A 282 -15.52 -0.94 -2.95
C LEU A 282 -16.91 -0.36 -2.63
N ALA A 283 -16.98 0.65 -1.76
CA ALA A 283 -18.24 1.30 -1.36
C ALA A 283 -18.97 1.93 -2.55
N ALA A 284 -18.23 2.42 -3.56
CA ALA A 284 -18.84 2.94 -4.79
C ALA A 284 -19.53 1.86 -5.65
N HIS A 285 -19.21 0.57 -5.45
CA HIS A 285 -19.97 -0.54 -6.03
C HIS A 285 -21.26 -0.86 -5.26
N GLY A 286 -21.36 -0.46 -4.00
CA GLY A 286 -22.51 -0.66 -3.12
C GLY A 286 -22.07 -0.89 -1.67
N ALA A 287 -23.05 -1.03 -0.77
CA ALA A 287 -22.78 -1.42 0.61
C ALA A 287 -21.99 -2.74 0.66
N TYR A 288 -21.05 -2.85 1.59
CA TYR A 288 -20.22 -4.04 1.75
C TYR A 288 -20.34 -4.66 3.13
N THR A 289 -19.81 -5.86 3.25
CA THR A 289 -19.57 -6.54 4.52
C THR A 289 -18.09 -6.89 4.58
N ALA A 290 -17.42 -6.38 5.61
CA ALA A 290 -16.06 -6.74 5.93
C ALA A 290 -16.01 -8.07 6.69
N THR A 291 -14.98 -8.86 6.43
CA THR A 291 -14.75 -10.20 6.97
C THR A 291 -13.26 -10.46 7.15
N ASP A 292 -12.93 -11.50 7.91
CA ASP A 292 -11.56 -12.02 8.01
C ASP A 292 -10.52 -10.97 8.47
N ARG A 293 -10.92 -10.10 9.40
CA ARG A 293 -10.02 -9.13 10.04
C ARG A 293 -8.94 -9.86 10.85
N TYR A 294 -7.71 -9.39 10.70
CA TYR A 294 -6.54 -9.80 11.45
C TYR A 294 -5.75 -8.56 11.87
N TYR A 295 -5.21 -8.59 13.08
CA TYR A 295 -4.30 -7.57 13.58
C TYR A 295 -3.31 -8.15 14.58
N ARG A 296 -2.03 -7.82 14.42
CA ARG A 296 -0.98 -8.13 15.39
C ARG A 296 0.13 -7.07 15.36
N PRO A 297 0.54 -6.49 16.50
CA PRO A 297 1.78 -5.73 16.54
C PRO A 297 2.98 -6.70 16.44
N ILE A 298 3.84 -6.46 15.45
CA ILE A 298 5.02 -7.29 15.19
C ILE A 298 6.26 -6.36 15.17
N PRO A 299 6.93 -6.19 16.33
CA PRO A 299 8.12 -5.34 16.46
C PRO A 299 9.26 -5.70 15.51
N GLU A 300 9.48 -7.00 15.25
CA GLU A 300 10.49 -7.52 14.33
C GLU A 300 10.30 -6.99 12.90
N TRP A 301 9.05 -6.69 12.54
CA TRP A 301 8.71 -6.11 11.25
C TRP A 301 8.46 -4.60 11.30
N ILE A 302 8.67 -3.98 12.47
CA ILE A 302 8.34 -2.57 12.76
C ILE A 302 6.93 -2.26 12.24
N ALA A 303 5.93 -3.11 12.54
CA ALA A 303 4.60 -2.93 11.97
C ALA A 303 3.48 -3.35 12.92
N GLY A 304 2.46 -2.51 13.03
CA GLY A 304 1.11 -2.97 13.33
C GLY A 304 0.59 -3.74 12.11
N PHE A 305 0.82 -5.05 12.07
CA PHE A 305 0.51 -5.87 10.90
C PHE A 305 -0.98 -6.15 10.83
N GLY A 306 -1.61 -5.80 9.71
CA GLY A 306 -3.04 -5.92 9.50
C GLY A 306 -3.39 -6.68 8.23
N SER A 307 -4.55 -7.33 8.26
CA SER A 307 -5.22 -7.87 7.07
C SER A 307 -6.73 -7.79 7.23
N ILE A 308 -7.46 -7.49 6.16
CA ILE A 308 -8.93 -7.48 6.19
C ILE A 308 -9.47 -7.73 4.78
N SER A 309 -10.57 -8.46 4.70
CA SER A 309 -11.30 -8.68 3.44
C SER A 309 -12.65 -7.98 3.49
N ALA A 310 -13.21 -7.65 2.33
CA ALA A 310 -14.59 -7.17 2.24
C ALA A 310 -15.21 -7.51 0.89
N HIS A 311 -16.54 -7.54 0.85
CA HIS A 311 -17.27 -7.80 -0.38
C HIS A 311 -18.59 -7.05 -0.43
N THR A 312 -19.04 -6.70 -1.64
CA THR A 312 -20.34 -6.04 -1.81
C THR A 312 -21.50 -6.96 -1.48
N GLN A 313 -22.49 -6.41 -0.76
CA GLN A 313 -23.76 -7.07 -0.48
C GLN A 313 -24.54 -7.26 -1.79
N ARG A 314 -25.31 -8.35 -1.89
CA ARG A 314 -26.13 -8.65 -3.07
C ARG A 314 -27.39 -7.79 -3.15
#